data_AF-A0A800CDI3-F1
#
_entry.id   AF-A0A800CDI3-F1
#
_cell.length_a   1.000
_cell.length_b   1.000
_cell.length_c   1.000
_cell.angle_alpha   90.00
_cell.angle_beta   90.00
_cell.angle_gamma   90.00
#
_symmetry.space_group_name_H-M   'P 1'
#
loop_
_entity.id
_entity.type
_entity.pdbx_description
1 polymer ?
#
loop_
_entity_poly.entity_id
_entity_poly.type
_entity_poly.pdbx_seq_one_letter_code
_entity_poly.pdbx_strand_id
1 'polypeptide(L)'
;MKLNFTVTRPVLHLAIVSIVSIAVFTVLVFILPWKKNTGIDVVEDLSNYSMPWTNNSPFYPSEWKTEGDKLVDWRGVPSATFCAECHHKEYKEWASSIHAITGPDVIYENAITVNELGSEHGGELAREKVRWCDGCHEPLGILAGEGTPLPVVGPNEALEEGTSCIVCHTAVESRPLVGNAGLTLAINELPRYLDPALIMAAPEEHAKSMQAKTHNSLMGKSEMCGSCHTEIRPTRVNGDFPVHLQETFDEWRLSDYAEEGIQCQDCHMHPDPGAYVEALKRGERPERVVSHRFVGNNYLLTAADMLGARLAELRGGWVPGKNVFISGKEWLQDLQKQQDLIVKLLKSAADIRIEPKPVVSGDAEIEVVVTNSGAGHYLPTGPLDQRHMWIEVKATDATGKVVYNNGWFDEEKGVIDPEAILYIKKMYNDDGSENKRHILFDIHSMEYTRHPIRPKESDRVAYHFSLPAQAKGPIKIEAKLWYRLALQEILKNIAEYQAPPLSFDIENVVIPPILMVETSVDLNLPARTVSNEEGRTK
;
A
#
# COMPACT_ATOMS: atom_id res chain seq x y z
N MET A 1 61.57 -8.98 33.63
CA MET A 1 60.75 -9.81 34.53
C MET A 1 60.44 -11.11 33.78
N LYS A 2 61.10 -12.23 34.10
CA LYS A 2 60.82 -13.53 33.46
C LYS A 2 59.64 -14.17 34.21
N LEU A 3 58.45 -14.14 33.60
CA LEU A 3 57.30 -14.87 34.13
C LEU A 3 57.52 -16.37 33.86
N ASN A 4 57.97 -17.11 34.87
CA ASN A 4 58.06 -18.57 34.82
C ASN A 4 56.66 -19.14 35.03
N PHE A 5 55.96 -19.45 33.95
CA PHE A 5 54.71 -20.20 34.00
C PHE A 5 55.00 -21.68 34.16
N THR A 6 54.71 -22.25 35.34
CA THR A 6 54.68 -23.69 35.54
C THR A 6 53.36 -24.23 35.00
N VAL A 7 53.38 -24.75 33.77
CA VAL A 7 52.21 -25.40 33.16
C VAL A 7 52.02 -26.75 33.83
N THR A 8 51.04 -26.82 34.73
CA THR A 8 50.65 -28.09 35.36
C THR A 8 49.86 -28.93 34.37
N ARG A 9 49.81 -30.27 34.57
CA ARG A 9 49.04 -31.18 33.71
C ARG A 9 47.57 -30.73 33.50
N PRO A 10 46.85 -30.24 34.54
CA PRO A 10 45.50 -29.70 34.37
C PRO A 10 45.43 -28.47 33.45
N VAL A 11 46.37 -27.53 33.55
CA VAL A 11 46.42 -26.34 32.68
C VAL A 11 46.72 -26.74 31.24
N LEU A 12 47.61 -27.72 31.04
CA LEU A 12 47.88 -28.26 29.71
C LEU A 12 46.64 -28.95 29.11
N HIS A 13 45.90 -29.73 29.90
CA HIS A 13 44.66 -30.38 29.44
C HIS A 13 43.60 -29.35 29.08
N LEU A 14 43.42 -28.32 29.90
CA LEU A 14 42.47 -27.23 29.61
C LEU A 14 42.85 -26.50 28.33
N ALA A 15 44.12 -26.15 28.14
CA ALA A 15 44.59 -25.48 26.93
C ALA A 15 44.40 -26.35 25.68
N ILE A 16 44.70 -27.66 25.76
CA ILE A 16 44.48 -28.60 24.65
C ILE A 16 42.99 -28.71 24.33
N VAL A 17 42.13 -28.87 25.33
CA VAL A 17 40.68 -28.94 25.13
C VAL A 17 40.16 -27.64 24.51
N SER A 18 40.59 -26.47 24.99
CA SER A 18 40.20 -25.18 24.41
C SER A 18 40.66 -25.04 22.96
N ILE A 19 41.89 -25.42 22.63
CA ILE A 19 42.41 -25.37 21.26
C ILE A 19 41.64 -26.34 20.35
N VAL A 20 41.37 -27.56 20.82
CA VAL A 20 40.59 -28.55 20.07
C VAL A 20 39.15 -28.09 19.89
N SER A 21 38.51 -27.53 20.92
CA SER A 21 37.16 -26.96 20.83
C SER A 21 37.11 -25.77 19.86
N ILE A 22 38.09 -24.87 19.88
CA ILE A 22 38.19 -23.76 18.92
C ILE A 22 38.42 -24.29 17.51
N ALA A 23 39.31 -25.27 17.32
CA ALA A 23 39.58 -25.86 16.02
C ALA A 23 38.34 -26.58 15.47
N VAL A 24 37.67 -27.39 16.29
CA VAL A 24 36.41 -28.05 15.93
C VAL A 24 35.34 -27.01 15.62
N PHE A 25 35.15 -25.99 16.44
CA PHE A 25 34.19 -24.91 16.17
C PHE A 25 34.52 -24.19 14.86
N THR A 26 35.80 -23.88 14.60
CA THR A 26 36.25 -23.25 13.36
C THR A 26 35.96 -24.16 12.15
N VAL A 27 36.22 -25.46 12.26
CA VAL A 27 35.90 -26.44 11.21
C VAL A 27 34.38 -26.54 11.00
N LEU A 28 33.59 -26.57 12.09
CA LEU A 28 32.12 -26.64 12.00
C LEU A 28 31.51 -25.36 11.40
N VAL A 29 32.08 -24.19 11.67
CA VAL A 29 31.59 -22.89 11.16
C VAL A 29 32.04 -22.64 9.72
N PHE A 30 33.29 -22.97 9.37
CA PHE A 30 33.87 -22.59 8.08
C PHE A 30 33.99 -23.74 7.07
N ILE A 31 33.93 -25.01 7.48
CA ILE A 31 34.21 -26.17 6.61
C ILE A 31 33.00 -27.09 6.45
N LEU A 32 32.09 -27.19 7.43
CA LEU A 32 30.83 -27.90 7.17
C LEU A 32 30.02 -27.11 6.13
N PRO A 33 29.52 -27.76 5.06
CA PRO A 33 28.70 -27.09 4.08
C PRO A 33 27.45 -26.58 4.79
N TRP A 34 27.31 -25.26 4.82
CA TRP A 34 26.08 -24.62 5.22
C TRP A 34 24.97 -25.24 4.37
N LYS A 35 24.03 -25.94 5.01
CA LYS A 35 22.98 -26.64 4.28
C LYS A 35 22.12 -25.56 3.60
N LYS A 36 22.36 -25.35 2.31
CA LYS A 36 21.53 -24.47 1.47
C LYS A 36 20.08 -24.96 1.53
N ASN A 37 19.13 -24.04 1.54
CA ASN A 37 17.74 -24.38 1.42
C ASN A 37 17.45 -24.74 -0.05
N THR A 38 17.62 -25.98 -0.48
CA THR A 38 17.59 -26.34 -1.91
C THR A 38 16.22 -26.20 -2.60
N GLY A 39 15.27 -25.51 -1.97
CA GLY A 39 13.87 -25.41 -2.37
C GLY A 39 13.16 -26.77 -2.29
N ILE A 40 11.85 -26.75 -2.53
CA ILE A 40 11.02 -27.94 -2.73
C ILE A 40 10.72 -28.03 -4.22
N ASP A 41 11.05 -29.16 -4.84
CA ASP A 41 10.69 -29.41 -6.23
C ASP A 41 9.24 -29.90 -6.28
N VAL A 42 8.37 -29.14 -6.93
CA VAL A 42 6.94 -29.47 -6.93
C VAL A 42 6.65 -30.79 -7.63
N VAL A 43 7.38 -31.09 -8.71
CA VAL A 43 7.14 -32.27 -9.52
C VAL A 43 7.64 -33.52 -8.80
N GLU A 44 8.79 -33.44 -8.14
CA GLU A 44 9.38 -34.58 -7.43
C GLU A 44 8.81 -34.77 -6.02
N ASP A 45 8.58 -33.68 -5.27
CA ASP A 45 8.28 -33.73 -3.83
C ASP A 45 6.80 -33.52 -3.49
N LEU A 46 5.99 -32.94 -4.40
CA LEU A 46 4.59 -32.55 -4.13
C LEU A 46 3.62 -32.95 -5.25
N SER A 47 3.43 -34.25 -5.44
CA SER A 47 2.59 -34.80 -6.52
C SER A 47 1.12 -34.32 -6.55
N ASN A 48 0.61 -33.76 -5.46
CA ASN A 48 -0.78 -33.29 -5.32
C ASN A 48 -0.90 -31.75 -5.42
N TYR A 49 0.19 -31.04 -5.70
CA TYR A 49 0.15 -29.59 -5.86
C TYR A 49 -0.53 -29.22 -7.18
N SER A 50 -1.54 -28.34 -7.12
CA SER A 50 -2.30 -27.94 -8.31
C SER A 50 -1.51 -26.92 -9.14
N MET A 51 -1.17 -27.27 -10.37
CA MET A 51 -0.60 -26.36 -11.38
C MET A 51 -1.46 -26.42 -12.65
N PRO A 52 -2.65 -25.80 -12.65
CA PRO A 52 -3.59 -25.92 -13.76
C PRO A 52 -3.14 -25.18 -15.02
N TRP A 53 -2.14 -24.28 -14.91
CA TRP A 53 -1.59 -23.52 -16.02
C TRP A 53 -0.17 -23.95 -16.35
N THR A 54 0.09 -24.22 -17.62
CA THR A 54 1.38 -24.72 -18.11
C THR A 54 2.32 -23.57 -18.50
N ASN A 55 3.01 -22.99 -17.52
CA ASN A 55 4.11 -22.03 -17.75
C ASN A 55 5.43 -22.38 -17.03
N ASN A 56 5.53 -23.60 -16.47
CA ASN A 56 6.65 -24.08 -15.66
C ASN A 56 6.92 -23.26 -14.37
N SER A 57 5.99 -22.42 -13.92
CA SER A 57 6.07 -21.75 -12.61
C SER A 57 5.00 -22.28 -11.66
N PRO A 58 5.35 -22.71 -10.45
CA PRO A 58 4.36 -23.14 -9.46
C PRO A 58 3.53 -21.97 -8.91
N PHE A 59 4.04 -20.74 -9.04
CA PHE A 59 3.43 -19.54 -8.47
C PHE A 59 2.34 -18.91 -9.34
N TYR A 60 2.33 -19.23 -10.63
CA TYR A 60 1.42 -18.61 -11.59
C TYR A 60 -0.06 -18.76 -11.17
N PRO A 61 -0.90 -17.70 -11.30
CA PRO A 61 -0.72 -16.42 -11.99
C PRO A 61 0.16 -15.33 -11.34
N SER A 62 0.80 -15.58 -10.19
CA SER A 62 1.91 -14.72 -9.77
C SER A 62 3.11 -14.86 -10.70
N GLU A 63 3.86 -13.77 -10.84
CA GLU A 63 5.04 -13.68 -11.71
C GLU A 63 6.36 -13.84 -10.92
N TRP A 64 6.24 -14.38 -9.71
CA TRP A 64 7.35 -14.78 -8.85
C TRP A 64 8.28 -15.75 -9.55
N LYS A 65 9.57 -15.62 -9.25
CA LYS A 65 10.59 -16.62 -9.57
C LYS A 65 11.51 -16.87 -8.38
N THR A 66 12.01 -18.08 -8.32
CA THR A 66 13.06 -18.52 -7.40
C THR A 66 14.10 -19.30 -8.18
N GLU A 67 15.25 -19.57 -7.57
CA GLU A 67 16.25 -20.44 -8.18
C GLU A 67 15.66 -21.81 -8.52
N GLY A 68 15.65 -22.14 -9.82
CA GLY A 68 15.09 -23.39 -10.34
C GLY A 68 13.57 -23.51 -10.28
N ASP A 69 12.84 -22.41 -10.13
CA ASP A 69 11.37 -22.37 -10.00
C ASP A 69 10.83 -23.27 -8.86
N LYS A 70 11.63 -23.44 -7.80
CA LYS A 70 11.29 -24.25 -6.64
C LYS A 70 10.54 -23.46 -5.58
N LEU A 71 9.59 -24.11 -4.91
CA LEU A 71 8.96 -23.54 -3.73
C LEU A 71 10.00 -23.36 -2.61
N VAL A 72 9.70 -22.45 -1.70
CA VAL A 72 10.49 -22.23 -0.50
C VAL A 72 10.12 -23.26 0.57
N ASP A 73 11.12 -23.91 1.19
CA ASP A 73 10.87 -24.70 2.40
C ASP A 73 10.53 -23.75 3.55
N TRP A 74 9.23 -23.60 3.81
CA TRP A 74 8.68 -22.69 4.83
C TRP A 74 9.31 -22.86 6.21
N ARG A 75 9.78 -24.07 6.55
CA ARG A 75 10.44 -24.39 7.83
C ARG A 75 11.78 -23.67 8.03
N GLY A 76 12.36 -23.17 6.94
CA GLY A 76 13.65 -22.47 6.94
C GLY A 76 13.54 -20.96 6.69
N VAL A 77 12.32 -20.41 6.61
CA VAL A 77 12.11 -18.98 6.37
C VAL A 77 12.18 -18.24 7.70
N PRO A 78 13.08 -17.26 7.86
CA PRO A 78 13.11 -16.44 9.07
C PRO A 78 11.91 -15.50 9.13
N SER A 79 11.31 -15.36 10.31
CA SER A 79 10.29 -14.36 10.62
C SER A 79 10.91 -12.96 10.75
N ALA A 80 10.08 -11.92 10.69
CA ALA A 80 10.47 -10.56 11.00
C ALA A 80 10.90 -10.42 12.46
N THR A 81 10.37 -11.24 13.37
CA THR A 81 10.80 -11.30 14.78
C THR A 81 12.24 -11.81 14.93
N PHE A 82 12.70 -12.71 14.06
CA PHE A 82 14.11 -13.10 13.99
C PHE A 82 14.99 -11.92 13.55
N CYS A 83 14.56 -11.15 12.54
CA CYS A 83 15.26 -9.93 12.13
C CYS A 83 15.29 -8.86 13.24
N ALA A 84 14.23 -8.80 14.04
CA ALA A 84 14.03 -7.85 15.12
C ALA A 84 15.01 -8.03 16.30
N GLU A 85 15.79 -9.11 16.36
CA GLU A 85 16.83 -9.29 17.38
C GLU A 85 18.03 -8.35 17.20
N CYS A 86 18.24 -7.85 15.97
CA CYS A 86 19.31 -6.90 15.65
C CYS A 86 18.76 -5.61 15.02
N HIS A 87 17.69 -5.70 14.22
CA HIS A 87 17.09 -4.59 13.45
C HIS A 87 15.83 -4.04 14.13
N HIS A 88 15.96 -3.64 15.40
CA HIS A 88 14.82 -3.25 16.24
C HIS A 88 14.05 -2.05 15.66
N LYS A 89 14.76 -1.08 15.10
CA LYS A 89 14.15 0.15 14.56
C LYS A 89 13.35 -0.18 13.30
N GLU A 90 13.96 -0.89 12.37
CA GLU A 90 13.37 -1.25 11.08
C GLU A 90 12.14 -2.15 11.28
N TYR A 91 12.23 -3.13 12.18
CA TYR A 91 11.10 -3.97 12.55
C TYR A 91 9.93 -3.13 13.11
N LYS A 92 10.18 -2.19 14.02
CA LYS A 92 9.11 -1.33 14.58
C LYS A 92 8.46 -0.46 13.51
N GLU A 93 9.25 0.06 12.57
CA GLU A 93 8.73 0.85 11.45
C GLU A 93 7.88 0.01 10.49
N TRP A 94 8.34 -1.20 10.14
CA TRP A 94 7.62 -2.16 9.31
C TRP A 94 6.33 -2.65 9.97
N ALA A 95 6.37 -2.96 11.27
CA ALA A 95 5.26 -3.50 12.06
C ALA A 95 3.98 -2.62 12.03
N SER A 96 4.13 -1.31 11.81
CA SER A 96 3.01 -0.37 11.69
C SER A 96 2.66 -0.02 10.24
N SER A 97 3.41 -0.53 9.26
CA SER A 97 3.11 -0.38 7.84
C SER A 97 1.95 -1.27 7.40
N ILE A 98 1.45 -1.04 6.19
CA ILE A 98 0.50 -1.97 5.54
C ILE A 98 1.22 -3.21 5.02
N HIS A 99 2.51 -3.12 4.64
CA HIS A 99 3.29 -4.29 4.19
C HIS A 99 3.30 -5.43 5.21
N ALA A 100 3.32 -5.12 6.51
CA ALA A 100 3.27 -6.13 7.57
C ALA A 100 1.93 -6.86 7.70
N ILE A 101 0.89 -6.41 7.00
CA ILE A 101 -0.48 -6.95 7.09
C ILE A 101 -1.14 -7.06 5.71
N THR A 102 -0.36 -7.19 4.63
CA THR A 102 -0.95 -7.22 3.28
C THR A 102 -1.91 -8.40 3.07
N GLY A 103 -1.69 -9.53 3.75
CA GLY A 103 -2.60 -10.67 3.79
C GLY A 103 -3.57 -10.58 4.97
N PRO A 104 -3.07 -10.64 6.22
CA PRO A 104 -3.91 -10.80 7.40
C PRO A 104 -5.01 -9.75 7.63
N ASP A 105 -4.99 -8.61 6.93
CA ASP A 105 -6.01 -7.58 7.11
C ASP A 105 -7.40 -8.04 6.66
N VAL A 106 -8.40 -7.70 7.48
CA VAL A 106 -9.79 -8.14 7.30
C VAL A 106 -10.41 -7.59 6.01
N ILE A 107 -9.96 -6.43 5.52
CA ILE A 107 -10.53 -5.85 4.30
C ILE A 107 -10.10 -6.70 3.09
N TYR A 108 -8.81 -7.05 3.03
CA TYR A 108 -8.25 -7.92 1.99
C TYR A 108 -8.81 -9.34 2.05
N GLU A 109 -8.74 -10.00 3.21
CA GLU A 109 -9.18 -11.40 3.37
C GLU A 109 -10.62 -11.61 2.91
N ASN A 110 -11.50 -10.66 3.21
CA ASN A 110 -12.90 -10.73 2.77
C ASN A 110 -13.06 -10.37 1.29
N ALA A 111 -12.22 -9.49 0.73
CA ALA A 111 -12.20 -9.27 -0.71
C ALA A 111 -11.79 -10.56 -1.47
N ILE A 112 -10.78 -11.29 -0.97
CA ILE A 112 -10.38 -12.58 -1.52
C ILE A 112 -11.49 -13.61 -1.39
N THR A 113 -12.08 -13.73 -0.20
CA THR A 113 -13.17 -14.69 0.04
C THR A 113 -14.36 -14.45 -0.90
N VAL A 114 -14.73 -13.18 -1.13
CA VAL A 114 -15.79 -12.83 -2.10
C VAL A 114 -15.39 -13.14 -3.53
N ASN A 115 -14.13 -12.90 -3.93
CA ASN A 115 -13.65 -13.28 -5.27
C ASN A 115 -13.59 -14.80 -5.45
N GLU A 116 -13.23 -15.56 -4.40
CA GLU A 116 -13.13 -17.02 -4.49
C GLU A 116 -14.51 -17.68 -4.50
N LEU A 117 -15.41 -17.26 -3.59
CA LEU A 117 -16.67 -17.95 -3.30
C LEU A 117 -17.89 -17.27 -3.93
N GLY A 118 -17.82 -15.97 -4.19
CA GLY A 118 -18.95 -15.15 -4.65
C GLY A 118 -18.88 -14.73 -6.11
N SER A 119 -17.73 -14.87 -6.77
CA SER A 119 -17.53 -14.49 -8.17
C SER A 119 -18.12 -15.50 -9.15
N GLU A 120 -18.70 -15.02 -10.24
CA GLU A 120 -19.14 -15.86 -11.36
C GLU A 120 -17.95 -16.51 -12.10
N HIS A 121 -16.78 -15.86 -12.03
CA HIS A 121 -15.53 -16.33 -12.62
C HIS A 121 -14.63 -17.09 -11.65
N GLY A 122 -15.01 -17.32 -10.39
CA GLY A 122 -14.24 -18.17 -9.48
C GLY A 122 -14.11 -19.61 -10.02
N GLY A 123 -15.25 -20.30 -10.12
CA GLY A 123 -15.34 -21.66 -10.67
C GLY A 123 -14.48 -22.69 -9.94
N GLU A 124 -14.16 -23.80 -10.62
CA GLU A 124 -13.36 -24.90 -10.04
C GLU A 124 -11.90 -24.51 -9.72
N LEU A 125 -11.41 -23.40 -10.31
CA LEU A 125 -10.03 -22.93 -10.14
C LEU A 125 -9.94 -21.66 -9.26
N ALA A 126 -10.98 -21.36 -8.48
CA ALA A 126 -11.06 -20.13 -7.70
C ALA A 126 -9.84 -19.97 -6.77
N ARG A 127 -9.48 -21.04 -6.05
CA ARG A 127 -8.34 -21.06 -5.12
C ARG A 127 -7.01 -20.84 -5.84
N GLU A 128 -6.80 -21.44 -6.99
CA GLU A 128 -5.57 -21.25 -7.76
C GLU A 128 -5.49 -19.85 -8.37
N LYS A 129 -6.63 -19.24 -8.74
CA LYS A 129 -6.67 -17.88 -9.29
C LYS A 129 -6.26 -16.84 -8.24
N VAL A 130 -6.53 -17.10 -6.96
CA VAL A 130 -6.14 -16.24 -5.83
C VAL A 130 -4.63 -16.04 -5.74
N ARG A 131 -3.79 -16.94 -6.29
CA ARG A 131 -2.33 -16.70 -6.42
C ARG A 131 -1.99 -15.41 -7.14
N TRP A 132 -2.89 -14.85 -7.94
CA TRP A 132 -2.68 -13.53 -8.56
C TRP A 132 -2.68 -12.41 -7.52
N CYS A 133 -3.64 -12.44 -6.59
CA CYS A 133 -3.78 -11.46 -5.53
C CYS A 133 -2.72 -11.68 -4.44
N ASP A 134 -2.62 -12.93 -3.95
CA ASP A 134 -1.71 -13.33 -2.88
C ASP A 134 -0.24 -13.24 -3.30
N GLY A 135 0.03 -13.13 -4.60
CA GLY A 135 1.37 -12.78 -5.09
C GLY A 135 1.93 -11.53 -4.45
N CYS A 136 1.10 -10.49 -4.35
CA CYS A 136 1.46 -9.22 -3.73
C CYS A 136 1.08 -9.18 -2.25
N HIS A 137 0.03 -9.89 -1.85
CA HIS A 137 -0.56 -9.76 -0.52
C HIS A 137 -0.07 -10.80 0.51
N GLU A 138 0.11 -12.05 0.09
CA GLU A 138 0.65 -13.16 0.89
C GLU A 138 1.88 -13.79 0.22
N PRO A 139 2.92 -12.99 -0.09
CA PRO A 139 3.99 -13.43 -0.98
C PRO A 139 4.71 -14.67 -0.47
N LEU A 140 4.95 -14.77 0.84
CA LEU A 140 5.61 -15.94 1.42
C LEU A 140 4.71 -17.19 1.41
N GLY A 141 3.40 -17.03 1.56
CA GLY A 141 2.43 -18.11 1.40
C GLY A 141 2.51 -18.70 0.00
N ILE A 142 2.42 -17.86 -1.03
CA ILE A 142 2.57 -18.29 -2.44
C ILE A 142 3.93 -18.93 -2.70
N LEU A 143 5.02 -18.32 -2.23
CA LEU A 143 6.36 -18.85 -2.38
C LEU A 143 6.55 -20.22 -1.69
N ALA A 144 5.83 -20.47 -0.59
CA ALA A 144 5.86 -21.74 0.14
C ALA A 144 4.92 -22.81 -0.44
N GLY A 145 3.99 -22.42 -1.33
CA GLY A 145 3.04 -23.33 -1.98
C GLY A 145 1.60 -23.21 -1.47
N GLU A 146 1.15 -22.07 -0.98
CA GLU A 146 -0.28 -21.81 -0.76
C GLU A 146 -1.00 -21.49 -2.09
N GLY A 147 -2.31 -21.22 -2.02
CA GLY A 147 -3.14 -21.01 -3.21
C GLY A 147 -3.42 -22.30 -4.01
N THR A 148 -3.47 -23.46 -3.35
CA THR A 148 -3.84 -24.75 -3.96
C THR A 148 -4.99 -25.39 -3.15
N PRO A 149 -5.86 -26.22 -3.76
CA PRO A 149 -7.02 -26.79 -3.07
C PRO A 149 -6.66 -27.69 -1.87
N LEU A 150 -5.48 -28.29 -1.87
CA LEU A 150 -4.98 -29.12 -0.77
C LEU A 150 -3.84 -28.40 -0.04
N PRO A 151 -3.91 -28.25 1.29
CA PRO A 151 -2.85 -27.59 2.04
C PRO A 151 -1.55 -28.41 1.95
N VAL A 152 -0.47 -27.76 1.53
CA VAL A 152 0.89 -28.33 1.50
C VAL A 152 1.85 -27.62 2.46
N VAL A 153 1.36 -26.55 3.10
CA VAL A 153 2.06 -25.70 4.06
C VAL A 153 1.37 -25.82 5.41
N GLY A 154 2.15 -25.76 6.50
CA GLY A 154 1.63 -25.76 7.86
C GLY A 154 1.70 -24.36 8.49
N PRO A 155 1.01 -24.13 9.63
CA PRO A 155 1.05 -22.83 10.32
C PRO A 155 2.48 -22.40 10.63
N ASN A 156 2.80 -21.15 10.32
CA ASN A 156 4.15 -20.59 10.45
C ASN A 156 4.07 -19.07 10.61
N GLU A 157 4.71 -18.55 11.67
CA GLU A 157 4.77 -17.11 11.96
C GLU A 157 5.26 -16.30 10.75
N ALA A 158 6.27 -16.77 10.03
CA ALA A 158 6.82 -16.02 8.88
C ALA A 158 5.82 -15.85 7.72
N LEU A 159 4.83 -16.74 7.59
CA LEU A 159 3.82 -16.65 6.54
C LEU A 159 2.68 -15.70 6.90
N GLU A 160 2.47 -15.45 8.20
CA GLU A 160 1.45 -14.55 8.74
C GLU A 160 1.92 -13.07 8.81
N GLU A 161 3.04 -12.75 8.15
CA GLU A 161 3.68 -11.42 8.21
C GLU A 161 3.45 -10.56 6.96
N GLY A 162 2.49 -10.94 6.10
CA GLY A 162 2.28 -10.28 4.82
C GLY A 162 3.57 -10.18 3.99
N THR A 163 3.91 -8.97 3.53
CA THR A 163 5.21 -8.69 2.90
C THR A 163 6.29 -8.45 3.96
N SER A 164 6.87 -9.55 4.44
CA SER A 164 7.95 -9.55 5.45
C SER A 164 9.31 -9.12 4.90
N CYS A 165 10.29 -8.90 5.79
CA CYS A 165 11.63 -8.39 5.48
C CYS A 165 12.31 -9.21 4.38
N ILE A 166 12.20 -10.54 4.46
CA ILE A 166 12.94 -11.46 3.61
C ILE A 166 12.49 -11.42 2.15
N VAL A 167 11.26 -10.98 1.87
CA VAL A 167 10.74 -10.83 0.50
C VAL A 167 11.56 -9.77 -0.24
N CYS A 168 11.64 -8.56 0.33
CA CYS A 168 12.42 -7.47 -0.26
C CYS A 168 13.93 -7.71 -0.19
N HIS A 169 14.42 -8.26 0.94
CA HIS A 169 15.84 -8.46 1.17
C HIS A 169 16.43 -9.69 0.48
N THR A 170 15.65 -10.45 -0.28
CA THR A 170 16.19 -11.54 -1.13
C THR A 170 15.95 -11.31 -2.62
N ALA A 171 15.37 -10.16 -2.99
CA ALA A 171 15.14 -9.82 -4.38
C ALA A 171 16.45 -9.56 -5.14
N VAL A 172 16.68 -10.34 -6.19
CA VAL A 172 17.88 -10.25 -7.05
C VAL A 172 17.58 -9.66 -8.43
N GLU A 173 16.33 -9.76 -8.89
CA GLU A 173 15.86 -9.22 -10.16
C GLU A 173 14.42 -8.71 -10.02
N SER A 174 14.08 -7.66 -10.77
CA SER A 174 12.72 -7.12 -10.87
C SER A 174 12.25 -7.00 -12.31
N ARG A 175 10.99 -7.33 -12.54
CA ARG A 175 10.27 -7.18 -13.83
C ARG A 175 9.01 -6.35 -13.62
N PRO A 176 9.13 -5.05 -13.31
CA PRO A 176 8.00 -4.24 -12.88
C PRO A 176 6.88 -4.10 -13.92
N LEU A 177 7.22 -4.12 -15.22
CA LEU A 177 6.21 -4.01 -16.29
C LEU A 177 5.42 -5.30 -16.56
N VAL A 178 5.90 -6.43 -16.04
CA VAL A 178 5.11 -7.66 -16.01
C VAL A 178 4.05 -7.57 -14.91
N GLY A 179 4.34 -6.86 -13.82
CA GLY A 179 3.45 -6.71 -12.67
C GLY A 179 3.27 -8.00 -11.88
N ASN A 180 2.24 -8.04 -11.03
CA ASN A 180 1.78 -9.24 -10.30
C ASN A 180 2.91 -10.00 -9.57
N ALA A 181 3.72 -9.26 -8.82
CA ALA A 181 4.85 -9.76 -8.07
C ALA A 181 5.98 -10.34 -8.95
N GLY A 182 6.27 -9.68 -10.07
CA GLY A 182 7.35 -10.00 -11.03
C GLY A 182 8.78 -9.87 -10.50
N LEU A 183 9.09 -10.42 -9.32
CA LEU A 183 10.41 -10.43 -8.70
C LEU A 183 11.05 -11.81 -8.80
N THR A 184 12.39 -11.85 -8.77
CA THR A 184 13.16 -13.09 -8.60
C THR A 184 13.86 -13.05 -7.26
N LEU A 185 13.68 -14.09 -6.46
CA LEU A 185 14.22 -14.17 -5.10
C LEU A 185 15.31 -15.24 -4.99
N ALA A 186 16.43 -14.88 -4.37
CA ALA A 186 17.48 -15.82 -3.94
C ALA A 186 17.18 -16.44 -2.56
N ILE A 187 15.91 -16.48 -2.15
CA ILE A 187 15.48 -16.92 -0.81
C ILE A 187 15.85 -18.38 -0.50
N ASN A 188 15.90 -19.26 -1.52
CA ASN A 188 16.35 -20.64 -1.37
C ASN A 188 17.88 -20.72 -1.17
N GLU A 189 18.64 -19.71 -1.58
CA GLU A 189 20.09 -19.72 -1.41
C GLU A 189 20.54 -19.25 -0.02
N LEU A 190 19.60 -18.81 0.82
CA LEU A 190 19.91 -18.31 2.15
C LEU A 190 20.65 -19.37 2.98
N PRO A 191 21.80 -18.99 3.58
CA PRO A 191 22.46 -19.85 4.53
C PRO A 191 21.55 -20.05 5.76
N ARG A 192 21.32 -21.31 6.16
CA ARG A 192 20.60 -21.60 7.40
C ARG A 192 21.53 -21.37 8.59
N TYR A 193 21.41 -20.21 9.23
CA TYR A 193 22.11 -19.91 10.47
C TYR A 193 21.42 -20.64 11.63
N LEU A 194 22.16 -21.43 12.39
CA LEU A 194 21.62 -22.09 13.60
C LEU A 194 21.46 -21.12 14.78
N ASP A 195 22.14 -19.97 14.73
CA ASP A 195 22.14 -18.94 15.77
C ASP A 195 22.50 -17.56 15.17
N PRO A 196 21.83 -16.46 15.57
CA PRO A 196 22.17 -15.09 15.16
C PRO A 196 23.64 -14.70 15.39
N ALA A 197 24.32 -15.29 16.36
CA ALA A 197 25.76 -15.07 16.58
C ALA A 197 26.61 -15.45 15.36
N LEU A 198 26.17 -16.41 14.54
CA LEU A 198 26.85 -16.78 13.30
C LEU A 198 26.69 -15.71 12.21
N ILE A 199 25.57 -14.99 12.19
CA ILE A 199 25.37 -13.82 11.34
C ILE A 199 26.35 -12.72 11.75
N MET A 200 26.44 -12.44 13.06
CA MET A 200 27.34 -11.43 13.60
C MET A 200 28.82 -11.76 13.41
N ALA A 201 29.17 -13.05 13.28
CA ALA A 201 30.52 -13.49 12.96
C ALA A 201 30.91 -13.27 11.49
N ALA A 202 29.92 -13.11 10.58
CA ALA A 202 30.13 -12.93 9.15
C ALA A 202 29.20 -11.83 8.55
N PRO A 203 29.32 -10.57 9.01
CA PRO A 203 28.38 -9.51 8.64
C PRO A 203 28.39 -9.16 7.14
N GLU A 204 29.52 -9.35 6.46
CA GLU A 204 29.63 -9.12 5.00
C GLU A 204 28.83 -10.16 4.20
N GLU A 205 28.88 -11.43 4.60
CA GLU A 205 28.09 -12.49 3.96
C GLU A 205 26.60 -12.28 4.23
N HIS A 206 26.24 -11.79 5.42
CA HIS A 206 24.87 -11.38 5.72
C HIS A 206 24.41 -10.23 4.81
N ALA A 207 25.18 -9.15 4.70
CA ALA A 207 24.86 -8.02 3.83
C ALA A 207 24.67 -8.43 2.36
N LYS A 208 25.53 -9.31 1.86
CA LYS A 208 25.42 -9.90 0.53
C LYS A 208 24.16 -10.76 0.39
N SER A 209 23.88 -11.64 1.35
CA SER A 209 22.72 -12.53 1.33
C SER A 209 21.40 -11.74 1.35
N MET A 210 21.38 -10.64 2.10
CA MET A 210 20.22 -9.74 2.27
C MET A 210 20.15 -8.63 1.21
N GLN A 211 20.89 -8.79 0.11
CA GLN A 211 20.85 -7.88 -1.05
C GLN A 211 21.05 -6.41 -0.66
N ALA A 212 21.92 -6.15 0.33
CA ALA A 212 22.21 -4.80 0.78
C ALA A 212 22.60 -3.92 -0.42
N LYS A 213 22.27 -2.63 -0.37
CA LYS A 213 22.49 -1.69 -1.50
C LYS A 213 23.95 -1.66 -1.99
N THR A 214 24.91 -1.98 -1.13
CA THR A 214 26.34 -2.12 -1.45
C THR A 214 26.64 -3.28 -2.38
N HIS A 215 25.79 -4.32 -2.40
CA HIS A 215 25.96 -5.55 -3.18
C HIS A 215 24.93 -5.65 -4.31
N ASN A 216 23.73 -5.10 -4.13
CA ASN A 216 22.67 -5.09 -5.13
C ASN A 216 22.05 -3.70 -5.28
N SER A 217 22.27 -3.05 -6.44
CA SER A 217 21.74 -1.72 -6.71
C SER A 217 20.21 -1.67 -6.79
N LEU A 218 19.54 -2.80 -7.05
CA LEU A 218 18.08 -2.88 -7.11
C LEU A 218 17.41 -2.39 -5.82
N MET A 219 18.07 -2.59 -4.67
CA MET A 219 17.60 -2.13 -3.36
C MET A 219 17.29 -0.62 -3.32
N GLY A 220 17.96 0.16 -4.16
CA GLY A 220 17.79 1.61 -4.24
C GLY A 220 16.80 2.11 -5.31
N LYS A 221 16.14 1.22 -6.06
CA LYS A 221 15.47 1.48 -7.34
C LYS A 221 13.96 1.24 -7.27
N SER A 222 13.16 2.13 -7.88
CA SER A 222 11.69 2.04 -7.91
C SER A 222 11.17 0.76 -8.57
N GLU A 223 11.96 0.17 -9.47
CA GLU A 223 11.66 -1.07 -10.20
C GLU A 223 11.34 -2.24 -9.25
N MET A 224 11.93 -2.26 -8.05
CA MET A 224 11.58 -3.25 -7.04
C MET A 224 10.14 -3.08 -6.55
N CYS A 225 9.74 -1.84 -6.26
CA CYS A 225 8.37 -1.52 -5.84
C CYS A 225 7.37 -1.78 -6.97
N GLY A 226 7.76 -1.48 -8.22
CA GLY A 226 6.88 -1.62 -9.39
C GLY A 226 6.45 -3.06 -9.67
N SER A 227 7.17 -4.05 -9.19
CA SER A 227 6.79 -5.46 -9.37
C SER A 227 5.49 -5.82 -8.64
N CYS A 228 5.15 -5.12 -7.55
CA CYS A 228 3.85 -5.26 -6.85
C CYS A 228 2.90 -4.09 -7.11
N HIS A 229 3.43 -2.88 -7.39
CA HIS A 229 2.65 -1.67 -7.68
C HIS A 229 2.26 -1.50 -9.17
N THR A 230 2.32 -2.60 -9.92
CA THR A 230 1.70 -2.79 -11.23
C THR A 230 0.86 -4.06 -11.16
N GLU A 231 -0.46 -3.91 -11.32
CA GLU A 231 -1.43 -4.99 -11.23
C GLU A 231 -2.15 -5.14 -12.56
N ILE A 232 -1.99 -6.31 -13.17
CA ILE A 232 -2.58 -6.65 -14.46
C ILE A 232 -3.34 -7.95 -14.30
N ARG A 233 -4.66 -7.93 -14.37
CA ARG A 233 -5.43 -9.18 -14.35
C ARG A 233 -5.09 -10.02 -15.58
N PRO A 234 -4.56 -11.24 -15.42
CA PRO A 234 -4.27 -12.10 -16.56
C PRO A 234 -5.55 -12.76 -17.10
N THR A 235 -5.54 -13.12 -18.38
CA THR A 235 -6.67 -13.79 -19.07
C THR A 235 -7.10 -15.11 -18.43
N ARG A 236 -6.18 -15.76 -17.69
CA ARG A 236 -6.47 -17.00 -16.95
C ARG A 236 -7.35 -16.78 -15.72
N VAL A 237 -7.38 -15.58 -15.18
CA VAL A 237 -8.32 -15.21 -14.11
C VAL A 237 -9.70 -14.94 -14.74
N ASN A 238 -9.76 -14.01 -15.71
CA ASN A 238 -10.95 -13.74 -16.51
C ASN A 238 -10.61 -12.95 -17.79
N GLY A 239 -11.40 -13.16 -18.85
CA GLY A 239 -11.42 -12.38 -20.09
C GLY A 239 -10.45 -12.86 -21.16
N ASP A 240 -10.67 -12.37 -22.39
CA ASP A 240 -9.83 -12.70 -23.55
C ASP A 240 -8.53 -11.88 -23.62
N PHE A 241 -8.44 -10.78 -22.87
CA PHE A 241 -7.30 -9.87 -22.83
C PHE A 241 -6.94 -9.46 -21.39
N PRO A 242 -5.66 -9.13 -21.11
CA PRO A 242 -5.25 -8.66 -19.80
C PRO A 242 -5.89 -7.30 -19.48
N VAL A 243 -6.23 -7.09 -18.20
CA VAL A 243 -6.87 -5.84 -17.74
C VAL A 243 -5.97 -5.13 -16.74
N HIS A 244 -5.59 -3.89 -17.03
CA HIS A 244 -4.70 -3.08 -16.20
C HIS A 244 -5.48 -2.44 -15.04
N LEU A 245 -5.33 -2.99 -13.83
CA LEU A 245 -6.06 -2.54 -12.65
C LEU A 245 -5.30 -1.46 -11.89
N GLN A 246 -3.97 -1.58 -11.79
CA GLN A 246 -3.11 -0.58 -11.17
C GLN A 246 -1.83 -0.36 -11.99
N GLU A 247 -1.47 0.90 -12.21
CA GLU A 247 -0.36 1.27 -13.09
C GLU A 247 0.59 2.28 -12.43
N THR A 248 0.59 2.36 -11.09
CA THR A 248 1.35 3.35 -10.31
C THR A 248 2.83 3.46 -10.72
N PHE A 249 3.48 2.33 -10.99
CA PHE A 249 4.88 2.34 -11.44
C PHE A 249 5.03 2.87 -12.88
N ASP A 250 4.10 2.54 -13.78
CA ASP A 250 4.14 3.04 -15.16
C ASP A 250 3.87 4.56 -15.18
N GLU A 251 2.90 5.02 -14.38
CA GLU A 251 2.63 6.43 -14.14
C GLU A 251 3.86 7.19 -13.63
N TRP A 252 4.61 6.59 -12.69
CA TRP A 252 5.86 7.18 -12.19
C TRP A 252 6.97 7.16 -13.23
N ARG A 253 7.22 6.02 -13.88
CA ARG A 253 8.37 5.88 -14.80
C ARG A 253 8.28 6.81 -16.01
N LEU A 254 7.04 7.18 -16.38
CA LEU A 254 6.73 8.09 -17.49
C LEU A 254 6.65 9.55 -17.06
N SER A 255 6.99 9.86 -15.80
CA SER A 255 6.95 11.20 -15.25
C SER A 255 8.32 11.87 -15.18
N ASP A 256 8.31 13.20 -15.06
CA ASP A 256 9.49 14.01 -14.73
C ASP A 256 10.23 13.51 -13.49
N TYR A 257 9.55 12.93 -12.51
CA TYR A 257 10.18 12.47 -11.26
C TYR A 257 11.15 11.32 -11.53
N ALA A 258 10.79 10.39 -12.43
CA ALA A 258 11.69 9.33 -12.85
C ALA A 258 12.89 9.87 -13.64
N GLU A 259 12.66 10.83 -14.56
CA GLU A 259 13.73 11.50 -15.30
C GLU A 259 14.71 12.25 -14.38
N GLU A 260 14.18 12.88 -13.34
CA GLU A 260 14.94 13.60 -12.32
C GLU A 260 15.66 12.67 -11.31
N GLY A 261 15.43 11.37 -11.40
CA GLY A 261 16.02 10.33 -10.56
C GLY A 261 15.38 10.19 -9.19
N ILE A 262 14.22 10.80 -8.93
CA ILE A 262 13.48 10.71 -7.67
C ILE A 262 12.76 9.37 -7.63
N GLN A 263 13.22 8.47 -6.76
CA GLN A 263 12.73 7.11 -6.62
C GLN A 263 11.54 7.02 -5.66
N CYS A 264 10.73 5.96 -5.75
CA CYS A 264 9.65 5.66 -4.82
C CYS A 264 10.13 5.73 -3.35
N GLN A 265 11.31 5.17 -3.08
CA GLN A 265 11.91 5.13 -1.75
C GLN A 265 12.28 6.51 -1.20
N ASP A 266 12.58 7.49 -2.06
CA ASP A 266 13.00 8.80 -1.60
C ASP A 266 11.86 9.53 -0.89
N CYS A 267 10.61 9.30 -1.30
CA CYS A 267 9.41 9.78 -0.61
C CYS A 267 8.89 8.73 0.38
N HIS A 268 8.50 7.53 -0.09
CA HIS A 268 7.72 6.59 0.71
C HIS A 268 8.52 5.84 1.79
N MET A 269 9.86 5.85 1.69
CA MET A 269 10.75 5.38 2.75
C MET A 269 11.43 6.54 3.48
N HIS A 270 10.97 7.78 3.31
CA HIS A 270 11.46 8.89 4.13
C HIS A 270 10.79 8.85 5.53
N PRO A 271 11.49 9.20 6.63
CA PRO A 271 10.88 9.30 7.96
C PRO A 271 9.75 10.35 8.07
N ASP A 272 9.73 11.33 7.17
CA ASP A 272 8.71 12.36 7.05
C ASP A 272 8.44 12.67 5.55
N PRO A 273 7.63 11.86 4.86
CA PRO A 273 7.42 11.95 3.42
C PRO A 273 6.77 13.28 3.02
N GLY A 274 5.85 13.81 3.82
CA GLY A 274 5.21 15.10 3.53
C GLY A 274 6.20 16.26 3.58
N ALA A 275 7.15 16.26 4.53
CA ALA A 275 8.23 17.25 4.52
C ALA A 275 9.17 17.10 3.31
N TYR A 276 9.44 15.87 2.88
CA TYR A 276 10.25 15.59 1.69
C TYR A 276 9.56 16.14 0.43
N VAL A 277 8.27 15.87 0.24
CA VAL A 277 7.47 16.40 -0.87
C VAL A 277 7.44 17.93 -0.87
N GLU A 278 7.23 18.56 0.29
CA GLU A 278 7.25 20.02 0.39
C GLU A 278 8.64 20.62 0.06
N ALA A 279 9.73 19.90 0.36
CA ALA A 279 11.08 20.31 -0.05
C ALA A 279 11.26 20.22 -1.58
N LEU A 280 10.79 19.14 -2.21
CA LEU A 280 10.79 19.01 -3.67
C LEU A 280 10.02 20.16 -4.34
N LYS A 281 8.85 20.55 -3.79
CA LYS A 281 8.06 21.69 -4.28
C LYS A 281 8.84 23.02 -4.22
N ARG A 282 9.81 23.16 -3.32
CA ARG A 282 10.73 24.31 -3.24
C ARG A 282 11.98 24.17 -4.13
N GLY A 283 12.11 23.08 -4.88
CA GLY A 283 13.29 22.76 -5.69
C GLY A 283 14.48 22.24 -4.88
N GLU A 284 14.26 21.85 -3.63
CA GLU A 284 15.29 21.27 -2.77
C GLU A 284 15.41 19.76 -3.01
N ARG A 285 16.59 19.17 -2.74
CA ARG A 285 16.81 17.72 -2.74
C ARG A 285 17.35 17.29 -1.38
N PRO A 286 16.48 16.91 -0.43
CA PRO A 286 16.91 16.45 0.89
C PRO A 286 17.80 15.21 0.78
N GLU A 287 18.62 14.99 1.80
CA GLU A 287 19.42 13.76 1.90
C GLU A 287 18.49 12.54 2.00
N ARG A 288 18.85 11.46 1.28
CA ARG A 288 18.09 10.22 1.33
C ARG A 288 18.32 9.51 2.67
N VAL A 289 17.30 9.52 3.51
CA VAL A 289 17.21 8.72 4.73
C VAL A 289 16.15 7.64 4.55
N VAL A 290 16.38 6.45 5.12
CA VAL A 290 15.51 5.29 4.94
C VAL A 290 14.75 4.97 6.23
N SER A 291 13.47 4.71 6.06
CA SER A 291 12.50 4.22 7.02
C SER A 291 11.66 3.10 6.40
N HIS A 292 11.34 2.07 7.19
CA HIS A 292 10.52 0.94 6.77
C HIS A 292 9.03 1.15 7.06
N ARG A 293 8.59 2.40 7.17
CA ARG A 293 7.18 2.75 7.37
C ARG A 293 6.34 2.64 6.12
N PHE A 294 6.96 2.80 4.94
CA PHE A 294 6.28 2.75 3.64
C PHE A 294 5.00 3.60 3.62
N VAL A 295 5.13 4.87 4.01
CA VAL A 295 3.97 5.74 4.23
C VAL A 295 3.23 5.93 2.90
N GLY A 296 2.01 5.42 2.81
CA GLY A 296 1.14 5.54 1.64
C GLY A 296 -0.11 6.34 1.97
N ASN A 297 -1.29 5.77 1.69
CA ASN A 297 -2.59 6.44 1.82
C ASN A 297 -3.60 5.72 2.72
N ASN A 298 -3.25 4.55 3.28
CA ASN A 298 -4.18 3.76 4.07
C ASN A 298 -4.28 4.29 5.51
N TYR A 299 -5.14 5.30 5.71
CA TYR A 299 -5.38 5.89 7.02
C TYR A 299 -6.32 5.04 7.90
N LEU A 300 -7.15 4.16 7.32
CA LEU A 300 -8.12 3.36 8.07
C LEU A 300 -7.45 2.31 8.95
N LEU A 301 -6.48 1.57 8.39
CA LEU A 301 -5.75 0.52 9.12
C LEU A 301 -4.61 1.09 9.99
N THR A 302 -4.56 2.41 10.17
CA THR A 302 -3.65 3.10 11.10
C THR A 302 -4.38 3.97 12.13
N ALA A 303 -5.72 4.04 12.07
CA ALA A 303 -6.58 4.92 12.88
C ALA A 303 -6.72 4.48 14.35
N ALA A 304 -5.61 4.49 15.08
CA ALA A 304 -5.55 4.01 16.45
C ALA A 304 -6.35 4.87 17.44
N ASP A 305 -6.47 6.18 17.18
CA ASP A 305 -7.32 7.11 17.93
C ASP A 305 -8.81 6.79 17.80
N MET A 306 -9.26 6.43 16.59
CA MET A 306 -10.65 6.12 16.30
C MET A 306 -11.06 4.73 16.79
N LEU A 307 -10.19 3.73 16.58
CA LEU A 307 -10.56 2.32 16.73
C LEU A 307 -9.95 1.65 17.97
N GLY A 308 -8.87 2.22 18.53
CA GLY A 308 -8.18 1.66 19.69
C GLY A 308 -7.82 0.19 19.49
N ALA A 309 -8.22 -0.67 20.42
CA ALA A 309 -7.95 -2.11 20.36
C ALA A 309 -8.64 -2.83 19.17
N ARG A 310 -9.75 -2.28 18.64
CA ARG A 310 -10.45 -2.84 17.47
C ARG A 310 -9.62 -2.76 16.20
N LEU A 311 -8.64 -1.85 16.16
CA LEU A 311 -7.71 -1.77 15.04
C LEU A 311 -6.90 -3.06 14.89
N ALA A 312 -6.56 -3.73 15.99
CA ALA A 312 -5.89 -5.03 15.91
C ALA A 312 -6.76 -6.06 15.20
N GLU A 313 -8.07 -6.10 15.46
CA GLU A 313 -9.00 -7.02 14.79
C GLU A 313 -9.05 -6.76 13.27
N LEU A 314 -9.18 -5.50 12.85
CA LEU A 314 -9.18 -5.15 11.41
C LEU A 314 -7.84 -5.45 10.71
N ARG A 315 -6.74 -5.45 11.45
CA ARG A 315 -5.40 -5.76 10.94
C ARG A 315 -5.05 -7.26 10.99
N GLY A 316 -6.02 -8.13 11.32
CA GLY A 316 -5.78 -9.58 11.42
C GLY A 316 -5.25 -10.08 12.75
N GLY A 317 -5.01 -9.17 13.70
CA GLY A 317 -4.49 -9.48 15.02
C GLY A 317 -3.45 -8.49 15.52
N TRP A 318 -2.73 -8.89 16.55
CA TRP A 318 -1.61 -8.14 17.06
C TRP A 318 -0.35 -8.45 16.25
N VAL A 319 0.53 -7.45 16.11
CA VAL A 319 1.84 -7.63 15.49
C VAL A 319 2.62 -8.84 16.08
N PRO A 320 3.23 -9.68 15.24
CA PRO A 320 4.15 -10.75 15.67
C PRO A 320 5.22 -10.22 16.61
N GLY A 321 5.55 -10.91 17.70
CA GLY A 321 6.54 -10.43 18.67
C GLY A 321 6.05 -9.35 19.64
N LYS A 322 4.73 -9.11 19.72
CA LYS A 322 4.12 -8.25 20.75
C LYS A 322 4.57 -8.65 22.16
N ASN A 323 4.85 -7.64 22.97
CA ASN A 323 5.40 -7.73 24.34
C ASN A 323 6.81 -8.34 24.44
N VAL A 324 7.46 -8.67 23.32
CA VAL A 324 8.87 -9.04 23.25
C VAL A 324 9.67 -7.88 22.64
N PHE A 325 9.29 -7.42 21.45
CA PHE A 325 9.99 -6.35 20.72
C PHE A 325 9.26 -5.00 20.77
N ILE A 326 7.94 -5.04 20.89
CA ILE A 326 7.08 -3.85 20.99
C ILE A 326 5.89 -4.14 21.90
N SER A 327 5.64 -3.30 22.90
CA SER A 327 4.42 -3.44 23.72
C SER A 327 3.19 -3.02 22.91
N GLY A 328 2.00 -3.53 23.27
CA GLY A 328 0.76 -3.14 22.59
C GLY A 328 0.49 -1.63 22.64
N LYS A 329 0.89 -0.96 23.72
CA LYS A 329 0.79 0.50 23.85
C LYS A 329 1.72 1.23 22.89
N GLU A 330 2.99 0.80 22.80
CA GLU A 330 3.95 1.40 21.87
C GLU A 330 3.50 1.19 20.42
N TRP A 331 2.97 0.02 20.07
CA TRP A 331 2.49 -0.24 18.71
C TRP A 331 1.30 0.62 18.32
N LEU A 332 0.32 0.80 19.21
CA LEU A 332 -0.81 1.72 18.97
C LEU A 332 -0.34 3.18 18.82
N GLN A 333 0.64 3.62 19.61
CA GLN A 333 1.24 4.94 19.45
C GLN A 333 1.99 5.08 18.11
N ASP A 334 2.63 4.00 17.67
CA ASP A 334 3.36 3.99 16.40
C ASP A 334 2.43 3.98 15.18
N LEU A 335 1.28 3.31 15.27
CA LEU A 335 0.20 3.39 14.29
C LEU A 335 -0.38 4.81 14.21
N GLN A 336 -0.58 5.50 15.34
CA GLN A 336 -1.00 6.91 15.32
C GLN A 336 0.02 7.78 14.59
N LYS A 337 1.31 7.59 14.88
CA LYS A 337 2.39 8.30 14.17
C LYS A 337 2.35 8.02 12.66
N GLN A 338 2.13 6.77 12.28
CA GLN A 338 1.96 6.38 10.87
C GLN A 338 0.80 7.13 10.23
N GLN A 339 -0.35 7.22 10.90
CA GLN A 339 -1.53 7.94 10.41
C GLN A 339 -1.25 9.43 10.22
N ASP A 340 -0.57 10.07 11.17
CA ASP A 340 -0.20 11.49 11.07
C ASP A 340 0.68 11.75 9.84
N LEU A 341 1.64 10.85 9.56
CA LEU A 341 2.49 10.90 8.37
C LEU A 341 1.68 10.71 7.07
N ILE A 342 0.71 9.78 7.06
CA ILE A 342 -0.19 9.56 5.92
C ILE A 342 -1.01 10.82 5.63
N VAL A 343 -1.64 11.40 6.66
CA VAL A 343 -2.45 12.62 6.50
C VAL A 343 -1.58 13.78 6.01
N LYS A 344 -0.37 13.94 6.56
CA LYS A 344 0.56 14.98 6.09
C LYS A 344 0.97 14.76 4.63
N LEU A 345 1.25 13.53 4.22
CA LEU A 345 1.58 13.19 2.84
C LEU A 345 0.42 13.51 1.89
N LEU A 346 -0.80 13.09 2.22
CA LEU A 346 -2.01 13.40 1.43
C LEU A 346 -2.21 14.92 1.26
N LYS A 347 -1.99 15.71 2.33
CA LYS A 347 -2.10 17.17 2.28
C LYS A 347 -1.02 17.84 1.43
N SER A 348 0.16 17.23 1.31
CA SER A 348 1.25 17.76 0.48
C SER A 348 1.14 17.40 -1.01
N ALA A 349 0.28 16.44 -1.36
CA ALA A 349 0.21 15.86 -2.70
C ALA A 349 -0.41 16.79 -3.77
N ALA A 350 -1.31 17.69 -3.37
CA ALA A 350 -2.02 18.58 -4.28
C ALA A 350 -2.12 20.02 -3.76
N ASP A 351 -2.22 20.94 -4.71
CA ASP A 351 -2.66 22.32 -4.46
C ASP A 351 -4.01 22.57 -5.15
N ILE A 352 -4.84 23.41 -4.53
CA ILE A 352 -6.15 23.82 -5.07
C ILE A 352 -6.26 25.34 -5.11
N ARG A 353 -6.93 25.86 -6.14
CA ARG A 353 -7.24 27.30 -6.26
C ARG A 353 -8.58 27.51 -6.98
N ILE A 354 -9.21 28.64 -6.72
CA ILE A 354 -10.48 29.04 -7.34
C ILE A 354 -10.21 30.21 -8.28
N GLU A 355 -10.65 30.09 -9.53
CA GLU A 355 -10.67 31.16 -10.52
C GLU A 355 -12.13 31.62 -10.74
N PRO A 356 -12.60 32.67 -10.04
CA PRO A 356 -13.94 33.18 -10.25
C PRO A 356 -14.05 33.95 -11.58
N LYS A 357 -15.16 33.77 -12.29
CA LYS A 357 -15.53 34.61 -13.44
C LYS A 357 -16.51 35.72 -13.00
N PRO A 358 -16.63 36.81 -13.78
CA PRO A 358 -17.61 37.86 -13.48
C PRO A 358 -19.03 37.30 -13.41
N VAL A 359 -19.80 37.69 -12.38
CA VAL A 359 -21.22 37.32 -12.27
C VAL A 359 -22.02 38.05 -13.35
N VAL A 360 -22.78 37.29 -14.15
CA VAL A 360 -23.61 37.82 -15.24
C VAL A 360 -25.06 37.49 -14.94
N SER A 361 -25.92 38.51 -14.87
CA SER A 361 -27.38 38.34 -14.68
C SER A 361 -27.80 37.51 -13.45
N GLY A 362 -26.95 37.43 -12.43
CA GLY A 362 -27.21 36.62 -11.23
C GLY A 362 -26.66 35.20 -11.29
N ASP A 363 -26.08 34.79 -12.42
CA ASP A 363 -25.38 33.51 -12.56
C ASP A 363 -23.89 33.69 -12.25
N ALA A 364 -23.38 32.80 -11.41
CA ALA A 364 -21.98 32.71 -11.05
C ALA A 364 -21.33 31.51 -11.72
N GLU A 365 -20.11 31.70 -12.18
CA GLU A 365 -19.25 30.66 -12.72
C GLU A 365 -17.89 30.74 -12.03
N ILE A 366 -17.39 29.59 -11.59
CA ILE A 366 -16.04 29.45 -11.04
C ILE A 366 -15.35 28.26 -11.69
N GLU A 367 -14.04 28.32 -11.80
CA GLU A 367 -13.22 27.14 -12.07
C GLU A 367 -12.43 26.78 -10.80
N VAL A 368 -12.58 25.54 -10.35
CA VAL A 368 -11.70 24.96 -9.34
C VAL A 368 -10.56 24.26 -10.07
N VAL A 369 -9.33 24.68 -9.79
CA VAL A 369 -8.13 24.11 -10.41
C VAL A 369 -7.41 23.26 -9.36
N VAL A 370 -7.27 21.97 -9.65
CA VAL A 370 -6.54 21.01 -8.82
C VAL A 370 -5.22 20.69 -9.50
N THR A 371 -4.11 20.80 -8.79
CA THR A 371 -2.77 20.53 -9.32
C THR A 371 -2.14 19.37 -8.57
N ASN A 372 -1.65 18.36 -9.28
CA ASN A 372 -0.79 17.34 -8.69
C ASN A 372 0.62 17.92 -8.55
N SER A 373 0.85 18.61 -7.43
CA SER A 373 2.12 19.31 -7.19
C SER A 373 3.12 18.50 -6.39
N GLY A 374 2.71 17.40 -5.75
CA GLY A 374 3.55 16.64 -4.84
C GLY A 374 3.71 15.15 -5.15
N ALA A 375 2.88 14.55 -6.01
CA ALA A 375 2.99 13.13 -6.35
C ALA A 375 3.78 12.92 -7.65
N GLY A 376 4.74 11.98 -7.61
CA GLY A 376 5.53 11.56 -8.77
C GLY A 376 4.85 10.54 -9.67
N HIS A 377 3.63 10.13 -9.35
CA HIS A 377 2.72 9.30 -10.13
C HIS A 377 1.39 10.04 -10.29
N TYR A 378 0.37 9.42 -10.89
CA TYR A 378 -0.91 10.12 -11.07
C TYR A 378 -1.60 10.34 -9.71
N LEU A 379 -2.50 11.33 -9.65
CA LEU A 379 -3.26 11.68 -8.45
C LEU A 379 -4.77 11.65 -8.75
N PRO A 380 -5.53 10.70 -8.16
CA PRO A 380 -5.09 9.60 -7.30
C PRO A 380 -4.46 8.45 -8.11
N THR A 381 -3.80 7.49 -7.45
CA THR A 381 -3.23 6.27 -8.07
C THR A 381 -3.65 5.01 -7.28
N GLY A 382 -3.29 3.82 -7.81
CA GLY A 382 -3.55 2.51 -7.20
C GLY A 382 -4.92 1.92 -7.59
N PRO A 383 -5.61 1.18 -6.71
CA PRO A 383 -6.92 0.59 -6.98
C PRO A 383 -8.01 1.68 -6.98
N LEU A 384 -8.16 2.32 -8.14
CA LEU A 384 -9.07 3.46 -8.35
C LEU A 384 -10.54 3.07 -8.45
N ASP A 385 -10.90 1.79 -8.32
CA ASP A 385 -12.29 1.35 -8.12
C ASP A 385 -12.78 1.55 -6.69
N GLN A 386 -11.86 1.68 -5.74
CA GLN A 386 -12.15 1.97 -4.34
C GLN A 386 -11.66 3.37 -3.95
N ARG A 387 -10.39 3.67 -4.25
CA ARG A 387 -9.77 4.94 -3.88
C ARG A 387 -10.24 6.04 -4.80
N HIS A 388 -10.67 7.16 -4.22
CA HIS A 388 -11.15 8.29 -4.99
C HIS A 388 -10.91 9.62 -4.30
N MET A 389 -10.89 10.66 -5.12
CA MET A 389 -10.94 12.05 -4.66
C MET A 389 -12.17 12.74 -5.23
N TRP A 390 -12.60 13.81 -4.58
CA TRP A 390 -13.63 14.69 -5.14
C TRP A 390 -13.50 16.10 -4.63
N ILE A 391 -14.17 17.01 -5.31
CA ILE A 391 -14.20 18.42 -4.96
C ILE A 391 -15.56 18.75 -4.34
N GLU A 392 -15.54 19.37 -3.16
CA GLU A 392 -16.70 20.03 -2.57
C GLU A 392 -16.60 21.54 -2.85
N VAL A 393 -17.69 22.14 -3.32
CA VAL A 393 -17.83 23.59 -3.49
C VAL A 393 -19.02 24.08 -2.70
N LYS A 394 -18.77 25.04 -1.81
CA LYS A 394 -19.80 25.70 -1.00
C LYS A 394 -19.75 27.20 -1.18
N ALA A 395 -20.88 27.80 -1.53
CA ALA A 395 -21.05 29.25 -1.60
C ALA A 395 -21.95 29.74 -0.46
N THR A 396 -21.47 30.73 0.29
CA THR A 396 -22.18 31.33 1.42
C THR A 396 -22.29 32.83 1.21
N ASP A 397 -23.47 33.40 1.40
CA ASP A 397 -23.67 34.85 1.32
C ASP A 397 -23.14 35.59 2.57
N ALA A 398 -23.08 36.91 2.52
CA ALA A 398 -22.59 37.74 3.63
C ALA A 398 -23.42 37.66 4.92
N THR A 399 -24.59 37.00 4.89
CA THR A 399 -25.41 36.73 6.09
C THR A 399 -25.12 35.37 6.72
N GLY A 400 -24.25 34.57 6.09
CA GLY A 400 -23.97 33.19 6.50
C GLY A 400 -24.92 32.16 5.88
N LYS A 401 -25.79 32.55 4.93
CA LYS A 401 -26.71 31.63 4.28
C LYS A 401 -26.02 30.90 3.12
N VAL A 402 -26.09 29.57 3.12
CA VAL A 402 -25.63 28.75 1.99
C VAL A 402 -26.53 28.99 0.77
N VAL A 403 -25.92 29.40 -0.34
CA VAL A 403 -26.61 29.68 -1.61
C VAL A 403 -26.27 28.66 -2.71
N TYR A 404 -25.19 27.89 -2.53
CA TYR A 404 -24.82 26.77 -3.38
C TYR A 404 -24.00 25.76 -2.58
N ASN A 405 -24.20 24.47 -2.83
CA ASN A 405 -23.41 23.39 -2.24
C ASN A 405 -23.41 22.18 -3.18
N ASN A 406 -22.24 21.71 -3.58
CA ASN A 406 -22.04 20.50 -4.39
C ASN A 406 -20.83 19.73 -3.83
N GLY A 407 -20.88 18.40 -3.90
CA GLY A 407 -19.80 17.54 -3.43
C GLY A 407 -19.74 17.38 -1.90
N TRP A 408 -20.86 17.61 -1.22
CA TRP A 408 -20.95 17.42 0.23
C TRP A 408 -20.83 15.94 0.63
N PHE A 409 -20.48 15.70 1.89
CA PHE A 409 -20.42 14.37 2.49
C PHE A 409 -21.33 14.29 3.72
N ASP A 410 -22.18 13.27 3.78
CA ASP A 410 -23.00 12.94 4.94
C ASP A 410 -22.19 12.03 5.87
N GLU A 411 -21.68 12.59 6.96
CA GLU A 411 -20.87 11.89 7.96
C GLU A 411 -21.64 10.81 8.73
N GLU A 412 -22.97 10.89 8.79
CA GLU A 412 -23.81 9.90 9.47
C GLU A 412 -24.05 8.67 8.58
N LYS A 413 -24.21 8.88 7.27
CA LYS A 413 -24.53 7.81 6.32
C LYS A 413 -23.36 7.34 5.47
N GLY A 414 -22.24 8.07 5.46
CA GLY A 414 -21.10 7.78 4.60
C GLY A 414 -21.39 8.01 3.11
N VAL A 415 -22.37 8.84 2.79
CA VAL A 415 -22.84 9.12 1.43
C VAL A 415 -22.20 10.40 0.91
N ILE A 416 -21.64 10.32 -0.30
CA ILE A 416 -21.16 11.49 -1.04
C ILE A 416 -22.32 12.00 -1.90
N ASP A 417 -22.40 13.30 -2.09
CA ASP A 417 -23.32 13.95 -3.04
C ASP A 417 -23.34 13.19 -4.40
N PRO A 418 -24.50 12.70 -4.86
CA PRO A 418 -24.60 12.01 -6.15
C PRO A 418 -24.13 12.84 -7.35
N GLU A 419 -24.16 14.17 -7.23
CA GLU A 419 -23.68 15.11 -8.25
C GLU A 419 -22.20 15.51 -8.05
N ALA A 420 -21.48 14.84 -7.13
CA ALA A 420 -20.05 15.09 -6.92
C ALA A 420 -19.23 14.67 -8.13
N ILE A 421 -18.24 15.49 -8.46
CA ILE A 421 -17.28 15.19 -9.52
C ILE A 421 -16.14 14.36 -8.91
N LEU A 422 -16.14 13.06 -9.22
CA LEU A 422 -15.22 12.07 -8.66
C LEU A 422 -14.03 11.79 -9.60
N TYR A 423 -12.83 11.73 -9.04
CA TYR A 423 -11.67 11.07 -9.63
C TYR A 423 -11.67 9.61 -9.20
N ILE A 424 -12.38 8.77 -9.94
CA ILE A 424 -12.57 7.33 -9.68
C ILE A 424 -12.61 6.57 -11.00
N LYS A 425 -12.17 5.31 -10.98
CA LYS A 425 -12.29 4.34 -12.08
C LYS A 425 -13.40 3.36 -11.76
N LYS A 426 -14.59 3.57 -12.31
CA LYS A 426 -15.71 2.63 -12.16
C LYS A 426 -15.38 1.34 -12.90
N MET A 427 -15.73 0.22 -12.30
CA MET A 427 -15.59 -1.10 -12.91
C MET A 427 -16.97 -1.71 -13.13
N TYR A 428 -17.12 -2.46 -14.21
CA TYR A 428 -18.38 -3.08 -14.60
C TYR A 428 -18.19 -4.57 -14.83
N ASN A 429 -19.17 -5.37 -14.37
CA ASN A 429 -19.24 -6.80 -14.58
C ASN A 429 -19.69 -7.13 -16.02
N ASP A 430 -19.67 -8.41 -16.40
CA ASP A 430 -20.12 -8.88 -17.72
C ASP A 430 -21.60 -8.57 -18.01
N ASP A 431 -22.44 -8.47 -16.98
CA ASP A 431 -23.87 -8.12 -17.09
C ASP A 431 -24.12 -6.59 -17.19
N GLY A 432 -23.05 -5.78 -17.12
CA GLY A 432 -23.10 -4.32 -17.14
C GLY A 432 -23.40 -3.66 -15.80
N SER A 433 -23.55 -4.42 -14.71
CA SER A 433 -23.70 -3.87 -13.36
C SER A 433 -22.39 -3.24 -12.86
N GLU A 434 -22.49 -2.16 -12.08
CA GLU A 434 -21.33 -1.50 -11.48
C GLU A 434 -20.78 -2.34 -10.31
N ASN A 435 -19.51 -2.69 -10.38
CA ASN A 435 -18.81 -3.39 -9.32
C ASN A 435 -18.22 -2.41 -8.32
N LYS A 436 -18.87 -2.30 -7.16
CA LYS A 436 -18.44 -1.43 -6.05
C LYS A 436 -17.77 -2.19 -4.91
N ARG A 437 -17.71 -3.51 -5.02
CA ARG A 437 -17.30 -4.45 -3.96
C ARG A 437 -15.92 -5.05 -4.20
N HIS A 438 -15.18 -4.58 -5.22
CA HIS A 438 -13.84 -5.07 -5.53
C HIS A 438 -13.81 -6.57 -5.90
N ILE A 439 -14.82 -7.04 -6.65
CA ILE A 439 -14.88 -8.43 -7.17
C ILE A 439 -14.14 -8.49 -8.50
N LEU A 440 -12.80 -8.45 -8.44
CA LEU A 440 -11.90 -8.31 -9.58
C LEU A 440 -11.98 -9.46 -10.60
N PHE A 441 -12.38 -10.64 -10.16
CA PHE A 441 -12.57 -11.80 -11.03
C PHE A 441 -13.68 -11.54 -12.07
N ASP A 442 -14.71 -10.74 -11.75
CA ASP A 442 -15.86 -10.51 -12.62
C ASP A 442 -15.75 -9.29 -13.54
N ILE A 443 -14.64 -8.54 -13.47
CA ILE A 443 -14.53 -7.26 -14.20
C ILE A 443 -14.48 -7.47 -15.70
N HIS A 444 -15.41 -6.87 -16.42
CA HIS A 444 -15.42 -6.85 -17.88
C HIS A 444 -14.72 -5.61 -18.44
N SER A 445 -15.09 -4.45 -17.89
CA SER A 445 -14.67 -3.15 -18.40
C SER A 445 -14.52 -2.13 -17.27
N MET A 446 -13.84 -1.03 -17.58
CA MET A 446 -13.57 0.04 -16.64
C MET A 446 -13.68 1.39 -17.32
N GLU A 447 -14.13 2.40 -16.58
CA GLU A 447 -14.28 3.75 -17.06
C GLU A 447 -13.84 4.76 -15.99
N TYR A 448 -12.97 5.69 -16.38
CA TYR A 448 -12.68 6.84 -15.54
C TYR A 448 -13.86 7.80 -15.58
N THR A 449 -14.49 8.07 -14.43
CA THR A 449 -15.45 9.18 -14.32
C THR A 449 -14.75 10.51 -14.60
N ARG A 450 -13.52 10.63 -14.12
CA ARG A 450 -12.57 11.68 -14.46
C ARG A 450 -11.17 11.13 -14.36
N HIS A 451 -10.33 11.44 -15.34
CA HIS A 451 -8.95 10.91 -15.35
C HIS A 451 -8.14 11.46 -14.16
N PRO A 452 -7.27 10.64 -13.56
CA PRO A 452 -6.27 11.09 -12.60
C PRO A 452 -5.36 12.18 -13.17
N ILE A 453 -4.84 13.04 -12.30
CA ILE A 453 -4.00 14.18 -12.65
C ILE A 453 -2.54 13.73 -12.70
N ARG A 454 -1.87 13.92 -13.84
CA ARG A 454 -0.45 13.54 -13.99
C ARG A 454 0.47 14.42 -13.13
N PRO A 455 1.68 13.97 -12.79
CA PRO A 455 2.67 14.78 -12.06
C PRO A 455 2.87 16.15 -12.68
N LYS A 456 2.84 17.20 -11.84
CA LYS A 456 3.00 18.62 -12.22
C LYS A 456 1.93 19.18 -13.17
N GLU A 457 0.89 18.41 -13.49
CA GLU A 457 -0.24 18.89 -14.29
C GLU A 457 -1.39 19.40 -13.40
N SER A 458 -2.30 20.15 -14.02
CA SER A 458 -3.52 20.65 -13.38
C SER A 458 -4.75 20.20 -14.15
N ASP A 459 -5.79 19.86 -13.42
CA ASP A 459 -7.13 19.69 -13.95
C ASP A 459 -8.05 20.85 -13.52
N ARG A 460 -9.02 21.20 -14.37
CA ARG A 460 -9.91 22.35 -14.20
C ARG A 460 -11.37 21.90 -14.22
N VAL A 461 -12.10 22.22 -13.16
CA VAL A 461 -13.50 21.83 -12.98
C VAL A 461 -14.36 23.08 -12.88
N ALA A 462 -15.24 23.27 -13.86
CA ALA A 462 -16.14 24.42 -13.91
C ALA A 462 -17.43 24.14 -13.13
N TYR A 463 -17.81 25.07 -12.27
CA TYR A 463 -19.06 25.05 -11.52
C TYR A 463 -19.90 26.26 -11.92
N HIS A 464 -21.17 26.00 -12.20
CA HIS A 464 -22.16 27.00 -12.61
C HIS A 464 -23.34 26.96 -11.65
N PHE A 465 -23.73 28.10 -11.12
CA PHE A 465 -24.87 28.18 -10.21
C PHE A 465 -25.53 29.56 -10.22
N SER A 466 -26.86 29.57 -10.10
CA SER A 466 -27.65 30.80 -10.00
C SER A 466 -27.70 31.29 -8.56
N LEU A 467 -27.39 32.56 -8.35
CA LEU A 467 -27.48 33.20 -7.04
C LEU A 467 -28.93 33.59 -6.75
N PRO A 468 -29.45 33.33 -5.54
CA PRO A 468 -30.76 33.83 -5.14
C PRO A 468 -30.83 35.36 -5.25
N ALA A 469 -31.94 35.91 -5.75
CA ALA A 469 -32.13 37.35 -5.94
C ALA A 469 -31.98 38.17 -4.64
N GLN A 470 -32.07 37.54 -3.47
CA GLN A 470 -31.89 38.14 -2.15
C GLN A 470 -30.49 37.96 -1.55
N ALA A 471 -29.59 37.23 -2.21
CA ALA A 471 -28.24 36.98 -1.74
C ALA A 471 -27.48 38.29 -1.53
N LYS A 472 -26.72 38.35 -0.44
CA LYS A 472 -25.92 39.53 -0.05
C LYS A 472 -24.45 39.28 -0.32
N GLY A 473 -23.83 40.18 -1.08
CA GLY A 473 -22.41 40.13 -1.39
C GLY A 473 -21.52 40.64 -0.25
N PRO A 474 -20.22 40.28 -0.23
CA PRO A 474 -19.60 39.30 -1.13
C PRO A 474 -20.11 37.87 -0.86
N ILE A 475 -20.07 37.03 -1.88
CA ILE A 475 -20.36 35.60 -1.75
C ILE A 475 -19.03 34.89 -1.47
N LYS A 476 -18.88 34.29 -0.29
CA LYS A 476 -17.71 33.49 0.03
C LYS A 476 -17.83 32.14 -0.67
N ILE A 477 -16.87 31.81 -1.52
CA ILE A 477 -16.75 30.50 -2.18
C ILE A 477 -15.65 29.73 -1.49
N GLU A 478 -15.98 28.53 -1.01
CA GLU A 478 -15.05 27.59 -0.39
C GLU A 478 -14.96 26.35 -1.29
N ALA A 479 -13.75 25.90 -1.58
CA ALA A 479 -13.50 24.67 -2.32
C ALA A 479 -12.59 23.75 -1.51
N LYS A 480 -12.95 22.47 -1.42
CA LYS A 480 -12.21 21.43 -0.69
C LYS A 480 -11.92 20.26 -1.61
N LEU A 481 -10.71 19.73 -1.57
CA LEU A 481 -10.35 18.45 -2.17
C LEU A 481 -10.33 17.38 -1.08
N TRP A 482 -11.20 16.39 -1.24
CA TRP A 482 -11.33 15.25 -0.34
C TRP A 482 -10.69 14.02 -0.95
N TYR A 483 -10.17 13.13 -0.09
CA TYR A 483 -9.71 11.79 -0.44
C TYR A 483 -10.43 10.76 0.42
N ARG A 484 -10.83 9.63 -0.15
CA ARG A 484 -11.40 8.50 0.59
C ARG A 484 -10.78 7.19 0.11
N LEU A 485 -10.44 6.33 1.08
CA LEU A 485 -9.68 5.11 0.82
C LEU A 485 -10.49 4.05 0.07
N ALA A 486 -11.79 3.94 0.34
CA ALA A 486 -12.65 2.95 -0.27
C ALA A 486 -14.09 3.42 -0.38
N LEU A 487 -14.86 2.76 -1.25
CA LEU A 487 -16.31 2.91 -1.31
C LEU A 487 -16.95 2.30 -0.05
N GLN A 488 -18.12 2.82 0.32
CA GLN A 488 -18.84 2.33 1.51
C GLN A 488 -19.30 0.87 1.32
N GLU A 489 -19.55 0.46 0.08
CA GLU A 489 -20.04 -0.86 -0.31
C GLU A 489 -19.05 -2.00 -0.01
N ILE A 490 -17.75 -1.72 0.12
CA ILE A 490 -16.73 -2.75 0.44
C ILE A 490 -17.00 -3.42 1.79
N LEU A 491 -17.65 -2.72 2.73
CA LEU A 491 -17.97 -3.26 4.05
C LEU A 491 -18.93 -4.46 3.99
N LYS A 492 -19.71 -4.59 2.91
CA LYS A 492 -20.58 -5.74 2.70
C LYS A 492 -19.79 -7.04 2.55
N ASN A 493 -18.58 -6.98 2.00
CA ASN A 493 -17.70 -8.16 1.92
C ASN A 493 -17.41 -8.70 3.33
N ILE A 494 -17.06 -7.79 4.24
CA ILE A 494 -16.75 -8.13 5.63
C ILE A 494 -18.01 -8.62 6.35
N ALA A 495 -19.14 -7.94 6.19
CA ALA A 495 -20.40 -8.34 6.81
C ALA A 495 -20.87 -9.75 6.38
N GLU A 496 -20.65 -10.13 5.12
CA GLU A 496 -21.11 -11.41 4.57
C GLU A 496 -20.17 -12.58 4.90
N TYR A 497 -18.84 -12.36 4.89
CA TYR A 497 -17.86 -13.46 4.89
C TYR A 497 -16.93 -13.51 6.10
N GLN A 498 -16.91 -12.48 6.96
CA GLN A 498 -15.93 -12.42 8.05
C GLN A 498 -16.14 -13.53 9.08
N ALA A 499 -15.11 -14.36 9.25
CA ALA A 499 -15.06 -15.42 10.24
C ALA A 499 -13.69 -15.45 10.95
N PRO A 500 -13.64 -15.36 12.30
CA PRO A 500 -14.77 -15.16 13.22
C PRO A 500 -15.37 -13.75 13.09
N PRO A 501 -16.63 -13.54 13.55
CA PRO A 501 -17.25 -12.22 13.54
C PRO A 501 -16.41 -11.18 14.29
N LEU A 502 -16.40 -9.94 13.81
CA LEU A 502 -15.76 -8.81 14.49
C LEU A 502 -16.44 -8.52 15.83
N SER A 503 -15.72 -7.87 16.75
CA SER A 503 -16.27 -7.45 18.04
C SER A 503 -17.25 -6.27 17.94
N PHE A 504 -17.47 -5.74 16.74
CA PHE A 504 -18.34 -4.62 16.45
C PHE A 504 -19.04 -4.83 15.10
N ASP A 505 -20.18 -4.15 14.94
CA ASP A 505 -20.96 -4.21 13.73
C ASP A 505 -20.34 -3.32 12.64
N ILE A 506 -19.80 -3.96 11.60
CA ILE A 506 -19.13 -3.29 10.49
C ILE A 506 -20.12 -2.57 9.57
N GLU A 507 -21.38 -2.99 9.49
CA GLU A 507 -22.37 -2.36 8.58
C GLU A 507 -22.75 -0.95 9.03
N ASN A 508 -22.59 -0.66 10.33
CA ASN A 508 -22.82 0.65 10.92
C ASN A 508 -21.59 1.57 10.89
N VAL A 509 -20.48 1.14 10.31
CA VAL A 509 -19.25 1.94 10.21
C VAL A 509 -19.29 2.83 8.99
N VAL A 510 -19.09 4.13 9.16
CA VAL A 510 -18.84 5.05 8.04
C VAL A 510 -17.34 5.10 7.76
N ILE A 511 -16.95 4.91 6.50
CA ILE A 511 -15.57 5.15 6.07
C ILE A 511 -15.39 6.67 5.91
N PRO A 512 -14.68 7.38 6.80
CA PRO A 512 -14.57 8.83 6.71
C PRO A 512 -13.61 9.24 5.59
N PRO A 513 -13.77 10.40 4.95
CA PRO A 513 -12.75 10.97 4.09
C PRO A 513 -11.71 11.78 4.86
N ILE A 514 -10.62 12.10 4.18
CA ILE A 514 -9.57 13.01 4.63
C ILE A 514 -9.61 14.27 3.77
N LEU A 515 -9.63 15.43 4.42
CA LEU A 515 -9.43 16.70 3.74
C LEU A 515 -7.96 16.82 3.31
N MET A 516 -7.70 16.86 2.01
CA MET A 516 -6.37 17.07 1.46
C MET A 516 -5.98 18.54 1.49
N VAL A 517 -6.81 19.39 0.89
CA VAL A 517 -6.53 20.83 0.78
C VAL A 517 -7.83 21.60 0.62
N GLU A 518 -7.87 22.81 1.14
CA GLU A 518 -9.00 23.73 0.99
C GLU A 518 -8.53 25.14 0.66
N THR A 519 -9.40 25.91 0.00
CA THR A 519 -9.17 27.33 -0.31
C THR A 519 -10.50 28.08 -0.32
N SER A 520 -10.44 29.40 -0.25
CA SER A 520 -11.63 30.24 -0.40
C SER A 520 -11.32 31.56 -1.11
N VAL A 521 -12.32 32.10 -1.80
CA VAL A 521 -12.29 33.41 -2.44
C VAL A 521 -13.62 34.15 -2.24
N ASP A 522 -13.58 35.48 -2.23
CA ASP A 522 -14.77 36.31 -2.19
C ASP A 522 -15.19 36.72 -3.60
N LEU A 523 -16.41 36.36 -3.99
CA LEU A 523 -17.04 36.77 -5.24
C LEU A 523 -17.87 38.04 -5.01
N ASN A 524 -17.39 39.16 -5.56
CA ASN A 524 -18.10 40.42 -5.49
C ASN A 524 -19.30 40.43 -6.46
N LEU A 525 -20.47 40.79 -5.94
CA LEU A 525 -21.65 40.97 -6.78
C LEU A 525 -21.58 42.31 -7.52
N PRO A 526 -22.01 42.37 -8.80
CA PRO A 526 -22.12 43.64 -9.50
C PRO A 526 -23.08 44.56 -8.75
N ALA A 527 -22.78 45.86 -8.74
CA ALA A 527 -23.66 46.87 -8.14
C ALA A 527 -25.04 46.76 -8.82
N ARG A 528 -26.11 46.59 -8.03
CA ARG A 528 -27.47 46.62 -8.57
C ARG A 528 -27.69 47.98 -9.21
N THR A 529 -27.75 48.03 -10.53
CA THR A 529 -28.32 49.18 -11.22
C THR A 529 -29.78 49.26 -10.83
N VAL A 530 -30.11 50.16 -9.91
CA VAL A 530 -31.49 50.54 -9.64
C VAL A 530 -31.99 51.20 -10.91
N SER A 531 -32.72 50.45 -11.75
CA SER A 531 -33.52 51.06 -12.80
C SER A 531 -34.63 51.84 -12.10
N ASN A 532 -34.43 53.15 -11.98
CA ASN A 532 -35.52 54.08 -11.70
C ASN A 532 -36.47 54.06 -12.91
N GLU A 533 -37.36 53.08 -12.98
CA GLU A 533 -38.63 53.22 -13.69
C GLU A 533 -39.65 53.85 -12.72
N GLU A 534 -39.36 55.08 -12.31
CA GLU A 534 -40.39 55.98 -11.79
C GLU A 534 -41.04 56.69 -12.97
N GLY A 535 -42.31 56.36 -13.21
CA GLY A 535 -43.31 57.34 -13.64
C GLY A 535 -43.28 57.79 -15.09
N ARG A 536 -44.01 57.07 -15.96
CA ARG A 536 -44.72 57.71 -17.07
C ARG A 536 -46.10 57.09 -17.30
N THR A 537 -47.01 57.39 -16.37
CA THR A 537 -48.42 57.54 -16.72
C THR A 537 -48.61 58.90 -17.40
N LYS A 538 -49.06 58.88 -18.65
CA LYS A 538 -49.97 59.87 -19.20
C LYS A 538 -50.95 59.18 -20.13
#